data_AF-A0A1H2U231-F1
#
_entry.id   AF-A0A1H2U231-F1
#
_cell.length_a   1.000
_cell.length_b   1.000
_cell.length_c   1.000
_cell.angle_alpha   90.00
_cell.angle_beta   90.00
_cell.angle_gamma   90.00
#
_symmetry.space_group_name_H-M   'P 1'
#
loop_
_entity.id
_entity.type
_entity.pdbx_description
1 polymer ?
#
loop_
_entity_poly.entity_id
_entity_poly.type
_entity_poly.pdbx_seq_one_letter_code
_entity_poly.pdbx_strand_id
1 'polypeptide(L)'
;MPIEARYHEQVRLLVSLLPFLNDEPCFALKGGTAINLFVQPLPRLSVDIDLAYLPLEPRDEALRRCREALQRLAGTFSARLPGVRAELQDNRRDELRILVS
;
A
#
# COMPACT_ATOMS: atom_id res chain seq x y z
N MET A 1 1.73 27.41 5.54
CA MET A 1 2.96 26.72 5.98
C MET A 1 3.53 26.01 4.77
N PRO A 2 4.81 26.18 4.42
CA PRO A 2 5.40 25.42 3.32
C PRO A 2 5.39 23.93 3.67
N ILE A 3 5.04 23.09 2.70
CA ILE A 3 5.13 21.63 2.83
C ILE A 3 6.60 21.27 3.02
N GLU A 4 6.92 20.52 4.09
CA GLU A 4 8.29 20.07 4.31
C GLU A 4 8.72 19.06 3.24
N ALA A 5 9.98 19.15 2.79
CA ALA A 5 10.51 18.31 1.70
C ALA A 5 10.33 16.80 1.92
N ARG A 6 10.40 16.33 3.18
CA ARG A 6 10.19 14.92 3.54
C ARG A 6 8.81 14.39 3.13
N TYR A 7 7.76 15.20 3.25
CA TYR A 7 6.41 14.77 2.86
C TYR A 7 6.26 14.69 1.34
N HIS A 8 7.02 15.51 0.61
CA HIS A 8 7.06 15.47 -0.85
C HIS A 8 7.67 14.15 -1.36
N GLU A 9 8.77 13.71 -0.75
CA GLU A 9 9.38 12.42 -1.09
C GLU A 9 8.49 11.23 -0.71
N GLN A 10 7.81 11.29 0.44
CA GLN A 10 6.85 10.26 0.83
C GLN A 10 5.67 10.17 -0.15
N VAL A 11 5.13 11.29 -0.59
CA VAL A 11 4.04 11.31 -1.59
C VAL A 11 4.54 10.79 -2.94
N ARG A 12 5.76 11.14 -3.34
CA ARG A 12 6.36 10.65 -4.58
C ARG A 12 6.54 9.13 -4.54
N LEU A 13 7.00 8.59 -3.41
CA LEU A 13 7.08 7.14 -3.18
C LEU A 13 5.68 6.51 -3.20
N LEU A 14 4.70 7.09 -2.51
CA LEU A 14 3.32 6.57 -2.52
C LEU A 14 2.77 6.45 -3.95
N VAL A 15 2.90 7.52 -4.75
CA VAL A 15 2.40 7.55 -6.13
C VAL A 15 3.14 6.55 -7.01
N SER A 16 4.44 6.31 -6.79
CA SER A 16 5.20 5.30 -7.56
C SER A 16 4.80 3.87 -7.23
N LEU A 17 4.23 3.60 -6.04
CA LEU A 17 3.76 2.28 -5.63
C LEU A 17 2.38 1.92 -6.21
N LEU A 18 1.53 2.91 -6.49
CA LEU A 18 0.14 2.69 -6.93
C LEU A 18 -0.03 1.78 -8.16
N PRO A 19 0.81 1.87 -9.23
CA PRO A 19 0.64 1.03 -10.42
C PRO A 19 0.76 -0.47 -10.13
N PHE A 20 1.58 -0.86 -9.15
CA PHE A 20 1.77 -2.27 -8.82
C PHE A 20 0.59 -2.87 -8.05
N LEU A 21 -0.31 -2.06 -7.49
CA LEU A 21 -1.53 -2.57 -6.86
C LEU A 21 -2.40 -3.35 -7.85
N ASN A 22 -2.30 -3.04 -9.15
CA ASN A 22 -3.01 -3.74 -10.21
C ASN A 22 -2.49 -5.18 -10.43
N ASP A 23 -1.29 -5.52 -9.96
CA ASP A 23 -0.75 -6.88 -10.01
C ASP A 23 -1.48 -7.81 -9.00
N GLU A 24 -2.18 -7.25 -8.01
CA GLU A 24 -2.96 -8.00 -7.01
C GLU A 24 -4.45 -7.57 -7.02
N PRO A 25 -5.28 -8.09 -7.95
CA PRO A 25 -6.68 -7.70 -8.09
C PRO A 25 -7.57 -8.13 -6.91
N CYS A 26 -7.02 -8.89 -5.94
CA CYS A 26 -7.69 -9.18 -4.68
C CYS A 26 -7.79 -7.97 -3.75
N PHE A 27 -7.11 -6.87 -4.07
CA PHE A 27 -7.15 -5.62 -3.33
C PHE A 27 -7.87 -4.50 -4.07
N ALA A 28 -8.63 -3.70 -3.32
CA ALA A 28 -9.09 -2.38 -3.76
C ALA A 28 -8.47 -1.28 -2.92
N LEU A 29 -8.07 -0.18 -3.56
CA LEU A 29 -7.65 1.03 -2.87
C LEU A 29 -8.87 1.68 -2.18
N LYS A 30 -8.74 2.02 -0.90
CA LYS A 30 -9.80 2.67 -0.11
C LYS A 30 -9.25 3.84 0.71
N GLY A 31 -10.13 4.41 1.54
CA GLY A 31 -9.74 5.36 2.58
C GLY A 31 -9.42 6.75 2.06
N GLY A 32 -8.74 7.53 2.91
CA GLY A 32 -8.49 8.94 2.66
C GLY A 32 -7.61 9.20 1.44
N THR A 33 -6.68 8.29 1.14
CA THR A 33 -5.79 8.38 -0.03
C THR A 33 -6.52 8.14 -1.34
N ALA A 34 -7.44 7.16 -1.39
CA ALA A 34 -8.28 6.96 -2.57
C ALA A 34 -9.08 8.22 -2.91
N ILE A 35 -9.73 8.82 -1.90
CA ILE A 35 -10.52 10.04 -2.07
C ILE A 35 -9.65 11.21 -2.52
N ASN A 36 -8.48 11.37 -1.88
CA ASN A 36 -7.59 12.50 -2.12
C ASN A 36 -6.93 12.48 -3.51
N LEU A 37 -6.67 11.28 -4.06
CA LEU A 37 -6.02 11.13 -5.37
C LEU A 37 -6.99 11.01 -6.55
N PHE A 38 -8.13 10.34 -6.35
CA PHE A 38 -9.01 9.95 -7.46
C PHE A 38 -10.39 10.61 -7.45
N VAL A 39 -10.81 11.26 -6.34
CA VAL A 39 -12.14 11.87 -6.21
C VAL A 39 -12.06 13.40 -6.06
N GLN A 40 -11.08 13.89 -5.31
CA GLN A 40 -10.87 15.31 -5.03
C GLN A 40 -9.57 15.80 -5.70
N PRO A 41 -9.43 17.11 -5.97
CA PRO A 41 -8.24 17.66 -6.61
C PRO A 41 -7.07 17.82 -5.62
N LEU A 42 -6.62 16.70 -5.01
CA LEU A 42 -5.50 16.63 -4.07
C LEU A 42 -5.49 17.76 -3.00
N PRO A 43 -6.56 17.93 -2.20
CA PRO A 43 -6.65 19.00 -1.19
C PRO A 43 -5.62 18.89 -0.05
N ARG A 44 -4.99 17.73 0.13
CA ARG A 44 -3.93 17.50 1.12
C ARG A 44 -2.91 16.48 0.59
N LEU A 45 -1.81 16.28 1.32
CA LEU A 45 -0.90 15.17 1.04
C LEU A 45 -1.40 13.87 1.67
N SER A 46 -1.12 12.76 0.99
CA SER A 46 -1.35 11.39 1.45
C SER A 46 -0.02 10.68 1.60
N VAL A 47 0.17 9.96 2.70
CA VAL A 47 1.41 9.20 2.97
C VAL A 47 1.17 7.70 3.21
N ASP A 48 -0.09 7.29 3.37
CA ASP A 48 -0.47 5.89 3.60
C ASP A 48 -1.33 5.35 2.45
N ILE A 49 -1.20 4.06 2.14
CA ILE A 49 -2.08 3.33 1.22
C ILE A 49 -2.94 2.37 2.04
N ASP A 50 -4.26 2.58 1.99
CA ASP A 50 -5.22 1.68 2.59
C ASP A 50 -5.79 0.73 1.53
N LEU A 51 -5.67 -0.58 1.77
CA LEU A 51 -6.24 -1.62 0.90
C LEU A 51 -7.41 -2.33 1.57
N ALA A 52 -8.39 -2.73 0.77
CA ALA A 52 -9.47 -3.63 1.16
C ALA A 52 -9.28 -4.97 0.45
N TYR A 53 -9.30 -6.07 1.21
CA TYR A 53 -9.34 -7.42 0.62
C TYR A 53 -10.76 -7.71 0.13
N LEU A 54 -10.89 -8.09 -1.14
CA LEU A 54 -12.17 -8.23 -1.83
C LEU A 54 -12.82 -9.62 -1.70
N PRO A 55 -12.07 -10.74 -1.75
CA PRO A 55 -12.68 -12.07 -1.65
C PRO A 55 -13.42 -12.29 -0.33
N LEU A 56 -14.62 -12.86 -0.42
CA LEU A 56 -15.43 -13.25 0.74
C LEU A 56 -15.15 -14.70 1.08
N GLU A 57 -14.27 -14.93 2.05
CA GLU A 57 -13.78 -16.24 2.44
C GLU A 57 -13.71 -16.35 3.98
N PRO A 58 -13.63 -17.57 4.56
CA PRO A 58 -13.42 -17.73 5.99
C PRO A 58 -12.20 -16.95 6.48
N ARG A 59 -12.28 -16.41 7.71
CA ARG A 59 -11.28 -15.48 8.27
C ARG A 59 -9.84 -15.98 8.11
N ASP A 60 -9.57 -17.23 8.47
CA ASP A 60 -8.22 -17.78 8.44
C ASP A 60 -7.68 -17.90 7.00
N GLU A 61 -8.56 -18.21 6.05
CA GLU A 61 -8.20 -18.26 4.63
C GLU A 61 -7.93 -16.86 4.07
N ALA A 62 -8.80 -15.90 4.37
CA ALA A 62 -8.64 -14.51 3.97
C ALA A 62 -7.34 -13.92 4.51
N LEU A 63 -7.01 -14.16 5.80
CA LEU A 63 -5.76 -13.69 6.40
C LEU A 63 -4.54 -14.29 5.71
N ARG A 64 -4.55 -15.60 5.44
CA ARG A 64 -3.44 -16.29 4.75
C ARG A 64 -3.23 -15.73 3.34
N ARG A 65 -4.30 -15.66 2.53
CA ARG A 65 -4.22 -15.20 1.13
C ARG A 65 -3.88 -13.72 1.03
N CYS A 66 -4.42 -12.89 1.92
CA CYS A 66 -4.07 -11.48 2.02
C CYS A 66 -2.58 -11.31 2.32
N ARG A 67 -2.04 -12.08 3.28
CA ARG A 67 -0.60 -12.05 3.58
C ARG A 67 0.25 -12.44 2.38
N GLU A 68 -0.11 -13.52 1.68
CA GLU A 68 0.62 -13.96 0.48
C GLU A 68 0.62 -12.89 -0.63
N ALA A 69 -0.51 -12.20 -0.83
CA ALA A 69 -0.62 -11.10 -1.79
C ALA A 69 0.23 -9.88 -1.38
N LEU A 70 0.22 -9.50 -0.10
CA LEU A 70 1.11 -8.45 0.42
C LEU A 70 2.59 -8.82 0.27
N GLN A 71 2.94 -10.09 0.47
CA GLN A 71 4.32 -10.56 0.31
C GLN A 71 4.78 -10.46 -1.15
N ARG A 72 3.91 -10.80 -2.11
CA ARG A 72 4.21 -10.60 -3.54
C ARG A 72 4.37 -9.13 -3.90
N LEU A 73 3.50 -8.25 -3.38
CA LEU A 73 3.65 -6.79 -3.58
C LEU A 73 4.98 -6.27 -3.01
N ALA A 74 5.34 -6.65 -1.78
CA ALA A 74 6.61 -6.24 -1.17
C ALA A 74 7.83 -6.70 -1.99
N GLY A 75 7.78 -7.93 -2.51
CA GLY A 75 8.79 -8.45 -3.44
C GLY A 75 8.86 -7.65 -4.75
N THR A 76 7.70 -7.34 -5.37
CA THR A 76 7.63 -6.54 -6.58
C THR A 76 8.17 -5.13 -6.37
N PHE A 77 7.83 -4.47 -5.26
CA PHE A 77 8.34 -3.15 -4.92
C PHE A 77 9.87 -3.16 -4.81
N SER A 78 10.43 -4.07 -4.01
CA SER A 78 11.88 -4.16 -3.81
C SER A 78 12.64 -4.53 -5.09
N ALA A 79 12.01 -5.28 -6.01
CA ALA A 79 12.63 -5.69 -7.27
C ALA A 79 12.54 -4.62 -8.38
N ARG A 80 11.44 -3.86 -8.44
CA ARG A 80 11.14 -2.94 -9.55
C ARG A 80 11.39 -1.46 -9.22
N LEU A 81 11.55 -1.10 -7.95
CA LEU A 81 11.85 0.27 -7.51
C LEU A 81 13.26 0.36 -6.90
N PRO A 82 14.27 0.85 -7.65
CA PRO A 82 15.63 0.98 -7.15
C PRO A 82 15.70 1.83 -5.88
N GLY A 83 16.38 1.33 -4.85
CA GLY A 83 16.57 2.03 -3.58
C GLY A 83 15.37 1.98 -2.63
N VAL A 84 14.25 1.36 -3.03
CA VAL A 84 13.09 1.14 -2.17
C VAL A 84 13.22 -0.22 -1.48
N ARG A 85 13.01 -0.24 -0.17
CA ARG A 85 12.88 -1.47 0.61
C ARG A 85 11.44 -1.60 1.08
N ALA A 86 10.81 -2.74 0.80
CA ALA A 86 9.46 -3.05 1.26
C ALA A 86 9.48 -4.34 2.10
N GLU A 87 9.07 -4.23 3.36
CA GLU A 87 9.09 -5.32 4.34
C GLU A 87 7.69 -5.59 4.87
N LEU A 88 7.20 -6.81 4.64
CA LEU A 88 5.99 -7.30 5.29
C LEU A 88 6.24 -7.41 6.80
N GLN A 89 5.37 -6.79 7.60
CA GLN A 89 5.42 -6.86 9.05
C GLN A 89 4.72 -8.14 9.53
N ASP A 90 5.38 -8.90 10.41
CA ASP A 90 4.93 -10.20 10.92
C ASP A 90 4.95 -10.28 12.45
N ASN A 91 4.96 -9.14 13.14
CA ASN A 91 5.01 -9.07 14.62
C ASN A 91 3.79 -9.73 15.25
N ARG A 92 2.66 -9.80 14.53
CA ARG A 92 1.45 -10.51 14.94
C ARG A 92 0.89 -11.39 13.83
N ARG A 93 0.25 -12.49 14.23
CA ARG A 93 -0.37 -13.46 13.30
C ARG A 93 -1.43 -12.82 12.39
N ASP A 94 -2.10 -11.77 12.84
CA ASP A 94 -3.12 -11.02 12.10
C ASP A 94 -2.62 -9.68 11.53
N GLU A 95 -1.32 -9.39 11.61
CA GLU A 95 -0.73 -8.20 10.99
C GLU A 95 -0.65 -8.35 9.46
N LEU A 96 -1.16 -7.34 8.77
CA LEU A 96 -1.26 -7.25 7.31
C LEU A 96 -0.79 -5.86 6.88
N ARG A 97 0.52 -5.62 6.99
CA ARG A 97 1.14 -4.32 6.72
C ARG A 97 2.48 -4.52 6.02
N ILE A 98 2.75 -3.66 5.04
CA ILE A 98 4.07 -3.51 4.45
C ILE A 98 4.63 -2.16 4.93
N LEU A 99 5.83 -2.17 5.48
CA LEU A 99 6.60 -0.95 5.72
C LEU A 99 7.47 -0.70 4.49
N VAL A 100 7.43 0.52 3.96
CA VAL A 100 8.24 0.92 2.80
C VAL A 100 9.16 2.06 3.21
N SER A 101 10.45 1.93 2.90
CA SER A 101 11.52 2.89 3.21
C SER A 101 12.46 3.09 2.05
#